data_AF-A0A8D5U495-F1
#
_entry.id   AF-A0A8D5U495-F1
#
_cell.length_a   1.000
_cell.length_b   1.000
_cell.length_c   1.000
_cell.angle_alpha   90.00
_cell.angle_beta   90.00
_cell.angle_gamma   90.00
#
_symmetry.space_group_name_H-M   'P 1'
#
loop_
_entity.id
_entity.type
_entity.pdbx_description
1 polymer ?
#
loop_
_entity_poly.entity_id
_entity_poly.type
_entity_poly.pdbx_seq_one_letter_code
_entity_poly.pdbx_strand_id
1 'polypeptide(L)' 'MIAQIIYHKFDERIEEITRKLRKLGAEIVFTKGDKASVWINSYNVWSEEDEYDVVEGFYDVKIYEMFRRIRFGVSS' A
#
# COMPACT_ATOMS: atom_id res chain seq x y z
N MET A 1 4.74 -7.85 -2.42
CA MET A 1 4.85 -6.52 -1.79
C MET A 1 3.98 -6.57 -0.55
N ILE A 2 4.47 -6.04 0.57
CA ILE A 2 3.71 -6.06 1.83
C ILE A 2 2.94 -4.75 1.91
N ALA A 3 1.61 -4.86 2.06
CA ALA A 3 0.71 -3.75 2.31
C ALA A 3 0.27 -3.77 3.78
N GLN A 4 0.64 -2.76 4.54
CA GLN A 4 0.13 -2.52 5.88
C GLN A 4 -1.07 -1.60 5.80
N ILE A 5 -2.23 -2.08 6.27
CA ILE A 5 -3.45 -1.30 6.37
C ILE A 5 -3.63 -0.92 7.84
N ILE A 6 -3.43 0.36 8.12
CA ILE A 6 -3.77 0.96 9.41
C ILE A 6 -5.24 1.36 9.36
N TYR A 7 -6.02 0.94 10.35
CA TYR A 7 -7.45 1.22 10.40
C TYR A 7 -7.90 1.63 11.81
N HIS A 8 -8.82 2.58 11.89
CA HIS A 8 -9.53 2.91 13.13
C HIS A 8 -10.71 1.96 13.36
N LYS A 9 -11.55 1.81 12.32
CA LYS A 9 -12.67 0.89 12.22
C LYS A 9 -12.57 0.13 10.90
N PHE A 10 -12.96 -1.14 10.90
CA PHE A 10 -13.07 -1.92 9.68
C PHE A 10 -14.43 -1.60 9.04
N ASP A 11 -14.42 -0.74 8.02
CA ASP A 11 -15.61 -0.29 7.28
C ASP A 11 -15.56 -0.76 5.82
N GLU A 12 -16.59 -0.38 5.04
CA GLU A 12 -16.70 -0.74 3.62
C GLU A 12 -15.52 -0.22 2.80
N ARG A 13 -14.95 0.95 3.17
CA ARG A 13 -13.81 1.54 2.46
C ARG A 13 -12.55 0.73 2.68
N ILE A 14 -12.28 0.32 3.92
CA ILE A 14 -11.17 -0.59 4.25
C ILE A 14 -11.34 -1.95 3.57
N GLU A 15 -12.57 -2.46 3.51
CA GLU A 15 -12.87 -3.71 2.81
C GLU A 15 -12.59 -3.60 1.30
N GLU A 16 -13.03 -2.51 0.66
CA GLU A 16 -12.78 -2.24 -0.75
C GLU A 16 -11.28 -2.16 -1.05
N ILE A 17 -10.54 -1.36 -0.27
CA ILE A 17 -9.10 -1.21 -0.36
C ILE A 17 -8.41 -2.59 -0.21
N THR A 18 -8.81 -3.37 0.77
CA THR A 18 -8.30 -4.72 1.00
C THR A 18 -8.52 -5.61 -0.22
N ARG A 19 -9.72 -5.59 -0.82
CA ARG A 19 -10.04 -6.37 -2.02
C ARG A 19 -9.21 -5.94 -3.22
N LYS A 20 -9.02 -4.63 -3.44
CA LYS A 20 -8.15 -4.09 -4.50
C LYS A 20 -6.72 -4.60 -4.33
N LEU A 21 -6.15 -4.45 -3.14
CA LEU A 21 -4.78 -4.88 -2.84
C LEU A 21 -4.58 -6.40 -2.95
N ARG A 22 -5.55 -7.22 -2.52
CA ARG A 22 -5.49 -8.68 -2.71
C ARG A 22 -5.46 -9.07 -4.18
N LYS A 23 -6.26 -8.42 -5.03
CA LYS A 23 -6.28 -8.67 -6.48
C LYS A 23 -4.94 -8.33 -7.14
N LEU A 24 -4.22 -7.35 -6.59
CA LEU A 24 -2.88 -6.96 -7.04
C LEU A 24 -1.77 -7.89 -6.52
N GLY A 25 -2.10 -8.89 -5.71
CA GLY A 25 -1.13 -9.82 -5.12
C GLY A 25 -0.33 -9.22 -3.96
N ALA A 26 -0.86 -8.20 -3.28
CA ALA A 26 -0.27 -7.69 -2.06
C ALA A 26 -0.47 -8.69 -0.90
N GLU A 27 0.59 -8.87 -0.09
CA GLU A 27 0.46 -9.52 1.21
C GLU A 27 -0.01 -8.47 2.22
N ILE A 28 -1.13 -8.72 2.90
CA ILE A 28 -1.80 -7.70 3.71
C ILE A 28 -1.60 -7.94 5.19
N VAL A 29 -1.12 -6.93 5.89
CA VAL A 29 -1.01 -6.88 7.35
C VAL A 29 -1.95 -5.79 7.86
N PHE A 30 -2.75 -6.10 8.86
CA PHE A 30 -3.65 -5.15 9.49
C PHE A 30 -3.07 -4.62 10.79
N THR A 31 -3.22 -3.33 11.05
CA THR A 31 -2.80 -2.69 12.29
C THR A 31 -3.88 -1.71 12.74
N LYS A 32 -4.25 -1.75 14.02
CA LYS A 32 -5.21 -0.79 14.56
C LYS A 32 -4.51 0.54 14.86
N GLY A 33 -5.11 1.66 14.46
CA GLY A 33 -4.57 2.99 14.69
C GLY A 33 -5.66 4.07 14.73
N ASP A 34 -5.25 5.32 14.91
CA ASP A 34 -6.21 6.43 15.07
C ASP A 34 -6.75 6.94 13.73
N LYS A 35 -5.94 6.87 12.67
CA LYS A 35 -6.31 7.28 11.31
C LYS A 35 -6.12 6.13 10.33
N ALA A 36 -7.04 5.99 9.37
CA ALA A 36 -6.90 5.00 8.33
C ALA A 36 -5.79 5.39 7.33
N SER A 37 -4.89 4.46 7.02
CA SER A 37 -3.87 4.65 5.98
C SER A 37 -3.38 3.32 5.43
N VAL A 38 -2.85 3.34 4.22
CA VAL A 38 -2.21 2.20 3.58
C VAL A 38 -0.75 2.51 3.30
N TRP A 39 0.10 1.59 3.70
CA TRP A 39 1.53 1.62 3.47
C TRP A 39 1.94 0.42 2.65
N ILE A 40 2.75 0.61 1.62
CA ILE A 40 3.26 -0.47 0.78
C ILE A 40 4.78 -0.39 0.79
N ASN A 41 5.45 -1.45 1.26
CA ASN A 41 6.92 -1.48 1.41
C ASN A 41 7.48 -0.19 2.08
N SER A 42 6.80 0.30 3.11
CA SER A 42 7.15 1.53 3.85
C SER A 42 6.85 2.87 3.15
N TYR A 43 6.18 2.87 2.00
CA TYR A 43 5.65 4.08 1.37
C TYR A 43 4.17 4.25 1.71
N ASN A 44 3.77 5.42 2.20
CA ASN A 44 2.35 5.74 2.34
C ASN A 44 1.78 5.98 0.94
N VAL A 45 0.70 5.27 0.60
CA VAL A 45 0.06 5.33 -0.72
C VAL A 45 -1.37 5.81 -0.68
N TRP A 46 -1.94 5.90 0.52
CA TRP A 46 -3.31 6.34 0.75
C TRP A 46 -3.51 6.64 2.24
N SER A 47 -4.26 7.71 2.52
CA SER A 47 -4.74 8.10 3.85
C SER A 47 -6.23 8.45 3.79
N GLU A 48 -6.90 8.42 4.93
CA GLU A 48 -8.36 8.65 5.05
C GLU A 48 -8.88 9.93 4.37
N GLU A 49 -8.02 10.95 4.29
CA GLU A 49 -8.28 12.27 3.69
C GLU A 49 -7.91 12.34 2.20
N ASP A 50 -7.34 11.28 1.62
CA ASP A 50 -6.86 11.28 0.23
C ASP A 50 -7.99 10.93 -0.76
N GLU A 51 -8.01 11.67 -1.87
CA GLU A 51 -8.83 11.36 -3.06
C GLU A 51 -8.14 10.33 -3.99
N TYR A 52 -6.85 10.06 -3.78
CA TYR A 52 -6.06 9.17 -4.63
C TYR A 52 -6.51 7.70 -4.53
N ASP A 53 -6.49 6.98 -5.65
CA ASP A 53 -6.78 5.54 -5.66
C ASP A 53 -5.55 4.74 -5.18
N VAL A 54 -5.76 3.86 -4.19
CA VAL A 54 -4.72 2.99 -3.63
C VAL A 54 -4.03 2.10 -4.68
N VAL A 55 -4.71 1.80 -5.80
CA VAL A 55 -4.18 1.02 -6.92
C VAL A 55 -3.07 1.78 -7.63
N GLU A 56 -3.23 3.08 -7.87
CA GLU A 56 -2.19 3.90 -8.49
C GLU A 56 -0.96 3.94 -7.60
N GLY A 57 -1.14 4.24 -6.31
CA GLY A 57 -0.05 4.26 -5.35
C GLY A 57 0.67 2.91 -5.22
N PHE A 58 -0.03 1.78 -5.36
CA PHE A 58 0.62 0.46 -5.44
C PHE A 58 1.56 0.35 -6.65
N TYR A 59 1.14 0.80 -7.83
CA TYR A 59 1.97 0.77 -9.03
C TYR A 59 3.14 1.74 -8.96
N ASP A 60 2.95 2.92 -8.39
CA ASP A 60 4.03 3.88 -8.19
C ASP A 60 5.14 3.30 -7.33
N VAL A 61 4.79 2.64 -6.21
CA VAL A 61 5.77 1.95 -5.37
C VAL A 61 6.47 0.84 -6.14
N LYS A 62 5.74 0.07 -6.96
CA LYS A 62 6.32 -1.00 -7.78
C LYS A 62 7.32 -0.45 -8.79
N ILE A 63 6.98 0.64 -9.49
CA ILE A 63 7.86 1.32 -10.45
C ILE A 63 9.10 1.86 -9.73
N TYR A 64 8.91 2.52 -8.59
CA TYR A 64 10.01 3.04 -7.79
C TYR A 64 10.98 1.94 -7.34
N GLU A 65 10.47 0.81 -6.84
CA GLU A 65 11.29 -0.34 -6.47
C GLU A 65 12.06 -0.92 -7.66
N MET A 66 11.45 -0.98 -8.85
CA MET A 66 12.14 -1.39 -10.07
C MET A 66 13.29 -0.42 -10.42
N PHE A 67 13.03 0.89 -10.41
CA PHE A 67 14.06 1.90 -10.65
C PHE A 67 15.18 1.84 -9.62
N ARG A 68 14.84 1.65 -8.34
CA ARG A 68 15.82 1.53 -7.25
C ARG A 68 16.75 0.34 -7.50
N ARG A 69 16.22 -0.81 -7.92
CA ARG A 69 17.02 -2.00 -8.25
C ARG A 69 17.94 -1.79 -9.44
N ILE A 70 17.49 -1.08 -10.47
CA ILE A 70 18.30 -0.76 -11.66
C ILE A 70 19.42 0.21 -11.28
N ARG A 71 19.08 1.29 -10.57
CA ARG A 71 20.00 2.39 -10.25
C ARG A 71 21.07 2.00 -9.24
N PHE A 72 20.67 1.25 -8.21
CA PHE A 72 21.59 0.83 -7.14
C PHE A 72 22.13 -0.57 -7.33
N GLY A 73 21.90 -1.18 -8.51
CA GLY A 73 22.42 -2.46 -8.97
C GLY A 73 22.68 -3.42 -7.84
N VAL A 74 21.71 -4.27 -7.49
CA VAL A 74 21.89 -5.28 -6.44
C VAL A 74 23.11 -6.13 -6.81
N SER A 75 24.26 -5.75 -6.24
CA SER A 75 25.50 -6.51 -6.26
C SER A 75 25.17 -7.70 -5.40
N SER A 76 25.00 -8.84 -6.07
CA SER A 76 24.79 -10.13 -5.42
C SER A 76 26.00 -10.50 -4.57
#